data_AF-A0A9D5J658-F1
#
_entry.id   AF-A0A9D5J658-F1
#
_cell.length_a   1.000
_cell.length_b   1.000
_cell.length_c   1.000
_cell.angle_alpha   90.00
_cell.angle_beta   90.00
_cell.angle_gamma   90.00
#
_symmetry.space_group_name_H-M   'P 1'
#
loop_
_entity.id
_entity.type
_entity.pdbx_description
1 polymer ?
#
loop_
_entity_poly.entity_id
_entity_poly.type
_entity_poly.pdbx_seq_one_letter_code
_entity_poly.pdbx_strand_id
1 'polypeptide(L)'
;MTHHLGLLLWGEAGSSLNHVGIAPRDLNRFPRYTGGLLVQDVNGDKVLDPTVDKVVGGIVGAAPQGAKGQSATSPTGADGKPVLSGEVLRNAAFPPAAGGGKPNPGLLPVQFRAGDKPGLYRPTFELLGGNSYTFTLEAVASR
;
A
#
# COMPACT_ATOMS: atom_id res chain seq x y z
N MET A 1 -12.30 10.71 -2.05
CA MET A 1 -11.21 11.42 -1.33
C MET A 1 -9.95 10.56 -1.35
N THR A 2 -8.76 11.16 -1.45
CA THR A 2 -7.48 10.44 -1.44
C THR A 2 -6.76 10.68 -0.12
N HIS A 3 -6.22 9.63 0.48
CA HIS A 3 -5.43 9.65 1.69
C HIS A 3 -4.03 9.09 1.39
N HIS A 4 -3.01 9.70 1.98
CA HIS A 4 -1.64 9.20 1.92
C HIS A 4 -1.30 8.52 3.24
N LEU A 5 -0.97 7.24 3.19
CA LEU A 5 -0.64 6.43 4.35
C LEU A 5 0.83 5.99 4.26
N GLY A 6 1.40 5.67 5.41
CA GLY A 6 2.72 5.05 5.51
C GLY A 6 2.68 3.98 6.59
N LEU A 7 3.26 2.82 6.28
CA LEU A 7 3.40 1.71 7.23
C LEU A 7 4.77 1.08 7.08
N LEU A 8 5.34 0.61 8.19
CA LEU A 8 6.63 -0.05 8.18
C LEU A 8 6.44 -1.56 8.10
N LEU A 9 6.99 -2.19 7.07
CA LEU A 9 6.88 -3.61 6.82
C LEU A 9 8.04 -4.36 7.47
N TRP A 10 7.72 -5.38 8.27
CA TRP A 10 8.71 -6.27 8.87
C TRP A 10 8.29 -7.72 8.66
N GLY A 11 9.22 -8.54 8.16
CA GLY A 11 9.01 -9.97 7.99
C GLY A 11 9.07 -10.73 9.32
N GLU A 12 8.92 -12.05 9.26
CA GLU A 12 8.91 -12.96 10.42
C GLU A 12 10.15 -12.83 11.31
N ALA A 13 11.31 -12.60 10.70
CA ALA A 13 12.58 -12.41 11.40
C ALA A 13 12.75 -10.99 12.00
N GLY A 14 11.74 -10.13 11.91
CA GLY A 14 11.79 -8.74 12.38
C GLY A 14 12.61 -7.79 11.49
N SER A 15 13.10 -8.26 10.35
CA SER A 15 13.84 -7.44 9.38
C SER A 15 12.88 -6.61 8.53
N SER A 16 13.29 -5.38 8.18
CA SER A 16 12.54 -4.51 7.29
C SER A 16 12.38 -5.12 5.90
N LEU A 17 11.17 -5.08 5.34
CA LEU A 17 10.89 -5.63 4.02
C LEU A 17 10.86 -4.51 2.96
N ASN A 18 11.91 -4.44 2.14
CA ASN A 18 12.07 -3.47 1.06
C ASN A 18 11.56 -4.02 -0.29
N HIS A 19 11.42 -3.12 -1.26
CA HIS A 19 10.98 -3.42 -2.63
C HIS A 19 9.55 -3.96 -2.71
N VAL A 20 8.72 -3.69 -1.71
CA VAL A 20 7.31 -4.08 -1.71
C VAL A 20 6.46 -2.97 -2.29
N GLY A 21 5.52 -3.31 -3.16
CA GLY A 21 4.47 -2.42 -3.63
C GLY A 21 3.10 -3.07 -3.55
N ILE A 22 2.10 -2.36 -4.08
CA ILE A 22 0.71 -2.85 -4.13
C ILE A 22 0.34 -3.21 -5.57
N ALA A 23 0.10 -4.49 -5.81
CA ALA A 23 -0.43 -5.01 -7.06
C ALA A 23 -1.96 -5.13 -7.00
N PRO A 24 -2.66 -5.22 -8.15
CA PRO A 24 -4.08 -5.54 -8.20
C PRO A 24 -4.40 -6.83 -7.42
N ARG A 25 -5.62 -6.88 -6.88
CA ARG A 25 -6.11 -8.09 -6.21
C ARG A 25 -6.24 -9.26 -7.19
N ASP A 26 -5.92 -10.45 -6.72
CA ASP A 26 -6.18 -11.72 -7.40
C ASP A 26 -7.07 -12.58 -6.51
N LEU A 27 -8.39 -12.46 -6.70
CA LEU A 27 -9.37 -13.14 -5.85
C LEU A 27 -9.45 -14.65 -6.11
N ASN A 28 -8.90 -15.12 -7.24
CA ASN A 28 -8.87 -16.54 -7.56
C ASN A 28 -7.77 -17.24 -6.74
N ARG A 29 -6.60 -16.61 -6.62
CA ARG A 29 -5.47 -17.16 -5.85
C ARG A 29 -5.50 -16.74 -4.38
N PHE A 30 -6.00 -15.54 -4.07
CA PHE A 30 -5.98 -14.95 -2.73
C PHE A 30 -7.33 -14.31 -2.37
N PRO A 31 -8.39 -15.12 -2.16
CA PRO A 31 -9.76 -14.62 -1.96
C PRO A 31 -9.93 -13.70 -0.73
N ARG A 32 -9.05 -13.81 0.27
CA ARG A 32 -9.04 -12.94 1.46
C ARG A 32 -8.67 -11.49 1.15
N TYR A 33 -7.80 -11.26 0.16
CA TYR A 33 -7.19 -9.94 -0.09
C TYR A 33 -8.00 -9.13 -1.08
N THR A 34 -9.11 -8.59 -0.61
CA THR A 34 -10.10 -7.88 -1.43
C THR A 34 -9.68 -6.49 -1.90
N GLY A 35 -8.65 -5.89 -1.27
CA GLY A 35 -8.16 -4.53 -1.52
C GLY A 35 -6.88 -4.42 -2.35
N GLY A 36 -6.19 -5.53 -2.63
CA GLY A 36 -4.91 -5.57 -3.34
C GLY A 36 -3.93 -6.57 -2.74
N LEU A 37 -2.83 -6.85 -3.45
CA LEU A 37 -1.76 -7.71 -2.98
C LEU A 37 -0.53 -6.90 -2.62
N LEU A 38 0.17 -7.29 -1.56
CA LEU A 38 1.50 -6.78 -1.24
C LEU A 38 2.50 -7.69 -1.93
N VAL A 39 3.28 -7.10 -2.83
CA VAL A 39 4.14 -7.84 -3.74
C VAL A 39 5.54 -7.26 -3.68
N GLN A 40 6.51 -8.11 -3.39
CA GLN A 40 7.93 -7.77 -3.38
C GLN A 40 8.49 -7.96 -4.78
N ASP A 41 8.91 -6.86 -5.39
CA ASP A 41 9.61 -6.84 -6.66
C ASP A 41 10.95 -7.58 -6.51
N VAL A 42 11.07 -8.73 -7.19
CA VAL A 42 12.27 -9.59 -7.11
C VAL A 42 13.19 -9.43 -8.31
N ASN A 43 12.70 -8.82 -9.40
CA ASN A 43 13.45 -8.66 -10.65
C ASN A 43 13.93 -7.22 -10.88
N GLY A 44 13.46 -6.27 -10.08
CA GLY A 44 13.87 -4.86 -10.06
C GLY A 44 13.28 -4.01 -11.19
N ASP A 45 12.28 -4.50 -11.94
CA ASP A 45 11.69 -3.77 -13.06
C ASP A 45 10.60 -2.77 -12.62
N LYS A 46 10.14 -2.88 -11.37
CA LYS A 46 9.03 -2.15 -10.73
C LYS A 46 7.68 -2.32 -11.42
N VAL A 47 7.48 -3.43 -12.11
CA VAL A 47 6.21 -3.87 -12.68
C VAL A 47 5.63 -4.93 -11.75
N LEU A 48 4.74 -4.50 -10.85
CA LEU A 48 4.21 -5.35 -9.79
C LEU A 48 3.24 -6.40 -10.33
N ASP A 49 3.76 -7.61 -10.59
CA ASP A 49 3.01 -8.75 -11.13
C ASP A 49 3.04 -9.92 -10.14
N PRO A 50 1.91 -10.31 -9.50
CA PRO A 50 1.87 -11.41 -8.53
C PRO A 50 2.08 -12.82 -9.13
N THR A 51 2.33 -12.92 -10.44
CA THR A 51 2.75 -14.16 -11.12
C THR A 51 4.26 -14.26 -11.30
N VAL A 52 4.96 -13.12 -11.31
CA VAL A 52 6.43 -13.03 -11.47
C VAL A 52 7.08 -12.70 -10.13
N ASP A 53 6.53 -11.72 -9.43
CA ASP A 53 7.01 -11.22 -8.15
C ASP A 53 6.48 -12.03 -6.97
N LYS A 54 7.17 -11.86 -5.83
CA LYS A 54 6.83 -12.59 -4.62
C LYS A 54 5.67 -11.91 -3.91
N VAL A 55 4.53 -12.59 -3.83
CA VAL A 55 3.43 -12.18 -2.94
C VAL A 55 3.87 -12.35 -1.48
N VAL A 56 3.89 -11.26 -0.73
CA VAL A 56 4.32 -11.21 0.67
C VAL A 56 3.17 -10.86 1.63
N GLY A 57 1.97 -10.64 1.11
CA GLY A 57 0.81 -10.25 1.89
C GLY A 57 -0.32 -9.71 1.02
N GLY A 58 -1.27 -9.03 1.66
CA GLY A 58 -2.33 -8.36 0.95
C GLY A 58 -3.18 -7.44 1.82
N ILE A 59 -4.19 -6.86 1.19
CA ILE A 59 -5.04 -5.85 1.79
C ILE A 59 -6.45 -6.42 1.91
N VAL A 60 -6.94 -6.51 3.14
CA VAL A 60 -8.35 -6.82 3.42
C VAL A 60 -9.11 -5.49 3.47
N GLY A 61 -10.02 -5.28 2.53
CA GLY A 61 -10.83 -4.07 2.47
C GLY A 61 -12.10 -4.21 3.32
N ALA A 62 -12.31 -3.26 4.24
CA ALA A 62 -13.61 -3.01 4.85
C ALA A 62 -14.07 -1.59 4.49
N ALA A 63 -15.30 -1.47 3.97
CA ALA A 63 -15.87 -0.23 3.47
C ALA A 63 -17.35 -0.13 3.87
N PRO A 64 -17.96 1.06 3.80
CA PRO A 64 -19.40 1.21 3.94
C PRO A 64 -20.16 0.28 2.98
N GLN A 65 -21.33 -0.22 3.41
CA GLN A 65 -22.11 -1.16 2.61
C GLN A 65 -22.45 -0.57 1.24
N GLY A 66 -22.16 -1.33 0.19
CA GLY A 66 -22.41 -0.92 -1.20
C GLY A 66 -21.43 0.10 -1.78
N ALA A 67 -20.39 0.51 -1.02
CA ALA A 67 -19.34 1.38 -1.53
C ALA A 67 -18.53 0.72 -2.65
N LYS A 68 -18.22 1.52 -3.68
CA LYS A 68 -17.43 1.12 -4.86
C LYS A 68 -16.31 2.11 -5.13
N GLY A 69 -15.30 1.65 -5.88
CA GLY A 69 -14.21 2.50 -6.37
C GLY A 69 -13.12 2.82 -5.33
N GLN A 70 -13.18 2.20 -4.15
CA GLN A 70 -12.09 2.23 -3.18
C GLN A 70 -10.89 1.43 -3.70
N SER A 71 -9.68 1.96 -3.49
CA SER A 71 -8.45 1.32 -3.94
C SER A 71 -7.26 1.73 -3.08
N ALA A 72 -6.29 0.84 -2.95
CA ALA A 72 -4.97 1.15 -2.42
C ALA A 72 -3.95 0.91 -3.53
N THR A 73 -3.04 1.85 -3.75
CA THR A 73 -1.96 1.72 -4.73
C THR A 73 -0.67 2.25 -4.14
N SER A 74 0.47 1.75 -4.63
CA SER A 74 1.73 2.46 -4.46
C SER A 74 1.63 3.81 -5.17
N PRO A 75 2.11 4.92 -4.57
CA PRO A 75 2.18 6.18 -5.27
C PRO A 75 3.18 6.11 -6.42
N THR A 76 2.98 6.92 -7.45
CA THR A 76 3.87 7.01 -8.60
C THR A 76 5.04 7.95 -8.31
N GLY A 77 6.26 7.47 -8.56
CA GLY A 77 7.49 8.23 -8.47
C GLY A 77 7.71 9.15 -9.68
N ALA A 78 8.78 9.94 -9.64
CA ALA A 78 9.14 10.85 -10.72
C ALA A 78 9.52 10.13 -12.03
N ASP A 79 9.86 8.85 -11.96
CA ASP A 79 10.14 7.96 -13.08
C ASP A 79 8.87 7.36 -13.70
N GLY A 80 7.69 7.72 -13.19
CA GLY A 80 6.41 7.17 -13.64
C GLY A 80 6.14 5.75 -13.11
N LYS A 81 7.02 5.20 -12.27
CA LYS A 81 6.90 3.85 -11.71
C LYS A 81 6.40 3.87 -10.26
N PRO A 82 5.89 2.76 -9.72
CA PRO A 82 5.56 2.66 -8.30
C PRO A 82 6.75 2.97 -7.39
N VAL A 83 6.52 3.77 -6.35
CA VAL A 83 7.48 3.90 -5.23
C VAL A 83 7.31 2.70 -4.32
N LEU A 84 8.36 1.91 -4.19
CA LEU A 84 8.36 0.68 -3.39
C LEU A 84 8.80 0.94 -1.94
N SER A 85 8.55 -0.01 -1.06
CA SER A 85 8.96 0.10 0.33
C SER A 85 10.48 0.20 0.45
N GLY A 86 10.96 1.04 1.37
CA GLY A 86 12.39 1.32 1.50
C GLY A 86 12.93 2.34 0.51
N GLU A 87 12.19 2.69 -0.56
CA GLU A 87 12.63 3.69 -1.52
C GLU A 87 12.40 5.12 -1.02
N VAL A 88 13.08 6.05 -1.67
CA VAL A 88 12.96 7.47 -1.34
C VAL A 88 11.59 8.01 -1.80
N LEU A 89 10.73 8.36 -0.84
CA LEU A 89 9.54 9.15 -1.13
C LEU A 89 9.92 10.62 -1.33
N ARG A 90 10.11 11.04 -2.58
CA ARG A 90 10.33 12.46 -2.94
C ARG A 90 8.98 13.16 -3.09
N ASN A 91 8.46 13.76 -2.02
CA ASN A 91 7.21 14.52 -2.04
C ASN A 91 7.39 15.86 -1.30
N ALA A 92 6.78 16.94 -1.79
CA ALA A 92 6.89 18.28 -1.20
C ALA A 92 6.41 18.35 0.27
N ALA A 93 5.48 17.47 0.66
CA ALA A 93 5.04 17.31 2.05
C ALA A 93 6.12 16.72 2.98
N PHE A 94 7.21 16.17 2.42
CA PHE A 94 8.34 15.60 3.15
C PHE A 94 9.67 16.21 2.65
N PRO A 95 9.99 17.47 3.04
CA PRO A 95 11.14 18.19 2.48
C PRO A 95 12.48 17.61 2.97
N PRO A 96 13.55 17.64 2.13
CA PRO A 96 14.88 17.17 2.53
C PRO A 96 15.44 17.78 3.81
N ALA A 97 15.15 19.07 4.05
CA ALA A 97 15.56 19.78 5.26
C ALA A 97 14.97 19.18 6.55
N ALA A 98 13.84 18.50 6.48
CA ALA A 98 13.21 17.78 7.61
C ALA A 98 13.57 16.28 7.63
N GLY A 99 14.59 15.87 6.88
CA GLY A 99 14.97 14.46 6.73
C GLY A 99 14.12 13.69 5.71
N GLY A 100 13.19 14.37 5.02
CA GLY A 100 12.48 13.81 3.88
C GLY A 100 13.41 13.49 2.71
N GLY A 101 12.96 12.70 1.74
CA GLY A 101 13.82 12.33 0.62
C GLY A 101 15.01 11.41 0.97
N LYS A 102 14.97 10.70 2.11
CA LYS A 102 15.89 9.61 2.46
C LYS A 102 15.18 8.24 2.40
N PRO A 103 15.88 7.14 2.05
CA PRO A 103 15.34 5.79 2.18
C PRO A 103 14.93 5.52 3.63
N ASN A 104 13.74 4.95 3.84
CA ASN A 104 13.32 4.47 5.15
C ASN A 104 13.00 2.97 5.03
N PRO A 105 13.91 2.08 5.48
CA PRO A 105 13.75 0.64 5.31
C PRO A 105 12.39 0.15 5.80
N GLY A 106 11.70 -0.63 4.95
CA GLY A 106 10.39 -1.18 5.24
C GLY A 106 9.22 -0.19 5.09
N LEU A 107 9.46 1.13 5.01
CA LEU A 107 8.37 2.09 4.85
C LEU A 107 7.71 1.93 3.49
N LEU A 108 6.49 1.40 3.46
CA LEU A 108 5.61 1.36 2.29
C LEU A 108 4.74 2.62 2.27
N PRO A 109 4.90 3.52 1.28
CA PRO A 109 3.96 4.60 1.06
C PRO A 109 2.73 4.07 0.30
N VAL A 110 1.54 4.53 0.68
CA VAL A 110 0.27 4.09 0.08
C VAL A 110 -0.59 5.28 -0.27
N GLN A 111 -1.15 5.26 -1.48
CA GLN A 111 -2.24 6.13 -1.88
C GLN A 111 -3.55 5.35 -1.77
N PHE A 112 -4.35 5.68 -0.76
CA PHE A 112 -5.67 5.10 -0.56
C PHE A 112 -6.76 6.05 -1.08
N ARG A 113 -7.58 5.57 -2.00
CA ARG A 113 -8.76 6.28 -2.47
C ARG A 113 -9.98 5.69 -1.77
N ALA A 114 -10.71 6.52 -1.03
CA ALA A 114 -12.03 6.17 -0.53
C ALA A 114 -13.03 6.04 -1.69
N GLY A 115 -14.00 5.15 -1.53
CA GLY A 115 -15.04 4.90 -2.52
C GLY A 115 -16.07 6.01 -2.66
N ASP A 116 -17.15 5.69 -3.35
CA ASP A 116 -18.26 6.58 -3.69
C ASP A 116 -19.28 6.85 -2.57
N LYS A 117 -19.10 6.24 -1.39
CA LYS A 117 -19.98 6.42 -0.23
C LYS A 117 -19.25 7.10 0.93
N PRO A 118 -19.95 7.97 1.69
CA PRO A 118 -19.43 8.45 2.96
C PRO A 118 -19.40 7.32 4.01
N GLY A 119 -18.59 7.51 5.04
CA GLY A 119 -18.45 6.59 6.18
C GLY A 119 -17.02 6.13 6.41
N LEU A 120 -16.87 5.08 7.22
CA LEU A 120 -15.58 4.58 7.66
C LEU A 120 -15.05 3.48 6.74
N TYR A 121 -13.86 3.71 6.19
CA TYR A 121 -13.07 2.73 5.46
C TYR A 121 -11.96 2.22 6.37
N ARG A 122 -11.79 0.90 6.43
CA ARG A 122 -10.78 0.25 7.28
C ARG A 122 -9.97 -0.77 6.48
N PRO A 123 -9.02 -0.33 5.64
CA PRO A 123 -8.11 -1.25 5.00
C PRO A 123 -7.16 -1.84 6.04
N THR A 124 -7.04 -3.17 6.04
CA THR A 124 -6.06 -3.91 6.83
C THR A 124 -4.98 -4.45 5.90
N PHE A 125 -3.73 -4.06 6.15
CA PHE A 125 -2.55 -4.53 5.43
C PHE A 125 -1.94 -5.66 6.24
N GLU A 126 -1.87 -6.86 5.67
CA GLU A 126 -1.38 -8.06 6.36
C GLU A 126 -0.20 -8.65 5.60
N LEU A 127 0.96 -8.78 6.25
CA LEU A 127 2.08 -9.57 5.74
C LEU A 127 1.93 -11.04 6.13
N LEU A 128 2.30 -11.93 5.20
CA LEU A 128 2.45 -13.35 5.47
C LEU A 128 3.65 -13.56 6.39
N GLY A 129 3.39 -14.07 7.60
CA GLY A 129 4.42 -14.27 8.63
C GLY A 129 4.98 -12.98 9.24
N GLY A 130 4.41 -11.81 8.91
CA GLY A 130 4.90 -10.51 9.37
C GLY A 130 3.87 -9.75 10.19
N ASN A 131 3.99 -8.43 10.17
CA ASN A 131 3.07 -7.54 10.87
C ASN A 131 1.77 -7.25 10.09
N SER A 132 0.79 -6.69 10.82
CA SER A 132 -0.49 -6.25 10.27
C SER A 132 -0.83 -4.85 10.79
N TYR A 133 -1.38 -3.99 9.91
CA TYR A 133 -1.89 -2.66 10.26
C TYR A 133 -3.31 -2.48 9.76
N THR A 134 -4.19 -1.98 10.62
CA THR A 134 -5.52 -1.50 10.22
C THR A 134 -5.56 0.02 10.33
N PHE A 135 -5.91 0.69 9.25
CA PHE A 135 -6.20 2.12 9.26
C PHE A 135 -7.70 2.34 9.48
N THR A 136 -8.08 3.49 10.01
CA THR A 136 -9.47 3.95 10.00
C THR A 136 -9.50 5.31 9.32
N LEU A 137 -10.22 5.38 8.20
CA LEU A 137 -10.30 6.56 7.35
C LEU A 137 -11.77 6.97 7.23
N GLU A 138 -12.05 8.22 7.53
CA GLU A 138 -13.39 8.79 7.38
C GLU A 138 -13.50 9.49 6.03
N ALA A 139 -14.45 9.04 5.20
CA ALA A 139 -14.87 9.74 4.01
C ALA A 139 -16.14 10.53 4.32
N VAL A 140 -16.05 11.85 4.27
CA VAL A 140 -17.21 12.74 4.34
C VAL A 140 -17.80 12.94 2.94
N ALA A 141 -19.09 13.20 2.86
CA ALA A 141 -19.73 13.57 1.59
C ALA A 141 -19.07 14.84 1.05
N SER A 142 -18.65 14.81 -0.22
CA SER A 142 -18.24 16.03 -0.91
C SER A 142 -19.44 16.98 -0.96
N ARG A 143 -19.29 18.18 -0.40
CA ARG A 143 -20.27 19.26 -0.54
C ARG A 143 -20.31 19.78 -1.97
#